data_AF-A0A7Y2TEU5-F1
#
_entry.id   AF-A0A7Y2TEU5-F1
#
_cell.length_a   1.000
_cell.length_b   1.000
_cell.length_c   1.000
_cell.angle_alpha   90.00
_cell.angle_beta   90.00
_cell.angle_gamma   90.00
#
_symmetry.space_group_name_H-M   'P 1'
#
loop_
_entity.id
_entity.type
_entity.pdbx_description
1 polymer ?
#
loop_
_entity_poly.entity_id
_entity_poly.type
_entity_poly.pdbx_seq_one_letter_code
_entity_poly.pdbx_strand_id
1 'polypeptide(L)'
;MKYILLLAIIFFSSVTYAQDLDLLEEEDEETIEYTSATFKTNRVINGHSIETVAKREFDLKISHRFGFLSTGAYDFFGLDQATLRIGGDYGITDNINIGVGRSNVAKTYDGFVKYKLLRQSSGLKKMPITATWISHMGVTTLKWTKPDRENKPSSRLHYTHQLLLARKFTEGLSIQLSPTVVHKNLVDSSSFKNDILSVGIGLRQKLTTRTTLNLEYFYVLPNQISNENTNALSVGFDIETGGHIFQLFFTNSAAPFEKGFITDTKAKWTEGDVRFGFNIARIFNF
;
A
#
# COMPACT_ATOMS: atom_id res chain seq x y z
N MET A 1 19.99 4.49 -33.44
CA MET A 1 19.64 3.10 -33.05
C MET A 1 20.89 2.23 -32.83
N LYS A 2 21.77 2.60 -31.90
CA LYS A 2 23.00 1.83 -31.60
C LYS A 2 23.27 1.60 -30.11
N TYR A 3 22.37 2.08 -29.24
CA TYR A 3 22.51 1.96 -27.77
C TYR A 3 21.45 1.06 -27.12
N ILE A 4 20.51 0.50 -27.89
CA ILE A 4 19.47 -0.42 -27.39
C ILE A 4 20.00 -1.86 -27.28
N LEU A 5 21.09 -2.20 -27.98
CA LEU A 5 21.67 -3.55 -27.94
C LEU A 5 22.55 -3.82 -26.71
N LEU A 6 23.02 -2.79 -26.00
CA LEU A 6 23.92 -2.98 -24.86
C LEU A 6 23.19 -3.33 -23.55
N LEU A 7 21.89 -3.03 -23.46
CA LEU A 7 21.06 -3.30 -22.28
C LEU A 7 20.44 -4.70 -22.26
N ALA A 8 20.52 -5.45 -23.37
CA ALA A 8 20.02 -6.82 -23.46
C ALA A 8 21.04 -7.90 -23.06
N ILE A 9 22.32 -7.53 -22.87
CA ILE A 9 23.41 -8.48 -22.60
C ILE A 9 23.62 -8.74 -21.09
N ILE A 10 22.98 -7.97 -20.20
CA ILE A 10 23.09 -8.16 -18.74
C ILE A 10 22.12 -9.23 -18.19
N PHE A 11 21.23 -9.79 -19.03
CA PHE A 11 20.23 -10.79 -18.61
C PHE A 11 20.63 -12.26 -18.88
N PHE A 12 21.88 -12.54 -19.27
CA PHE A 12 22.34 -13.90 -19.62
C PHE A 12 23.58 -14.36 -18.83
N SER A 13 23.68 -14.03 -17.54
CA SER A 13 24.58 -14.75 -16.64
C SER A 13 23.99 -16.12 -16.31
N SER A 14 24.52 -17.11 -17.03
CA SER A 14 24.35 -18.55 -16.83
C SER A 14 24.48 -18.97 -15.37
N VAL A 15 23.45 -19.64 -14.85
CA VAL A 15 23.48 -20.37 -13.59
C VAL A 15 24.41 -21.57 -13.77
N THR A 16 25.61 -21.50 -13.21
CA THR A 16 26.51 -22.65 -13.10
C THR A 16 26.10 -23.47 -11.89
N TYR A 17 25.71 -24.73 -12.10
CA TYR A 17 25.54 -25.72 -11.04
C TYR A 17 26.92 -26.20 -10.59
N ALA A 18 27.21 -26.05 -9.30
CA ALA A 18 28.41 -26.60 -8.67
C ALA A 18 28.05 -27.89 -7.93
N GLN A 19 28.77 -28.94 -8.31
CA GLN A 19 28.98 -30.29 -7.78
C GLN A 19 28.21 -30.79 -6.54
N ASP A 20 27.65 -31.99 -6.74
CA ASP A 20 27.08 -32.92 -5.77
C ASP A 20 27.97 -33.14 -4.54
N LEU A 21 27.38 -32.92 -3.36
CA LEU A 21 27.82 -33.53 -2.12
C LEU A 21 26.72 -34.50 -1.70
N ASP A 22 26.90 -35.77 -2.05
CA ASP A 22 26.00 -36.87 -1.72
C ASP A 22 26.06 -37.11 -0.20
N LEU A 23 25.21 -36.39 0.52
CA LEU A 23 25.13 -36.39 1.98
C LEU A 23 23.74 -36.90 2.34
N LEU A 24 23.62 -38.23 2.47
CA LEU A 24 22.48 -38.99 3.02
C LEU A 24 21.25 -38.10 3.29
N GLU A 25 20.52 -37.78 2.22
CA GLU A 25 19.24 -37.09 2.32
C GLU A 25 18.28 -38.12 2.94
N GLU A 26 17.90 -37.90 4.20
CA GLU A 26 16.60 -38.36 4.65
C GLU A 26 15.60 -37.89 3.57
N GLU A 27 14.81 -38.79 3.00
CA GLU A 27 13.77 -38.43 2.03
C GLU A 27 12.77 -37.51 2.75
N ASP A 28 13.10 -36.21 2.80
CA ASP A 28 12.19 -35.17 3.25
C ASP A 28 10.99 -35.23 2.30
N GLU A 29 9.84 -35.68 2.81
CA GLU A 29 8.60 -35.63 2.05
C GLU A 29 8.44 -34.22 1.48
N GLU A 30 8.37 -34.08 0.15
CA GLU A 30 8.24 -32.76 -0.47
C GLU A 30 6.99 -32.05 0.08
N THR A 31 7.20 -31.04 0.93
CA THR A 31 6.12 -30.22 1.47
C THR A 31 5.89 -28.96 0.64
N ILE A 32 4.74 -28.32 0.81
CA ILE A 32 4.48 -27.01 0.23
C ILE A 32 5.06 -25.93 1.15
N GLU A 33 6.12 -25.29 0.70
CA GLU A 33 6.76 -24.20 1.43
C GLU A 33 6.21 -22.85 1.00
N TYR A 34 5.38 -22.22 1.83
CA TYR A 34 4.87 -20.88 1.53
C TYR A 34 5.88 -19.79 1.86
N THR A 35 6.09 -18.88 0.91
CA THR A 35 6.89 -17.67 1.14
C THR A 35 6.23 -16.79 2.20
N SER A 36 7.03 -16.34 3.16
CA SER A 36 6.63 -15.44 4.23
C SER A 36 7.45 -14.15 4.24
N ALA A 37 6.98 -13.16 5.00
CA ALA A 37 7.64 -11.88 5.20
C ALA A 37 8.00 -11.19 3.87
N THR A 38 7.05 -11.15 2.92
CA THR A 38 7.20 -10.34 1.70
C THR A 38 7.16 -8.87 2.07
N PHE A 39 6.26 -8.49 2.99
CA PHE A 39 6.25 -7.19 3.65
C PHE A 39 6.22 -7.38 5.18
N LYS A 40 6.68 -6.38 5.94
CA LYS A 40 6.65 -6.45 7.41
C LYS A 40 5.25 -6.32 7.98
N THR A 41 4.38 -5.54 7.32
CA THR A 41 2.99 -5.33 7.72
C THR A 41 2.04 -5.44 6.53
N ASN A 42 0.73 -5.38 6.78
CA ASN A 42 -0.34 -5.47 5.78
C ASN A 42 -0.54 -4.19 4.93
N ARG A 43 0.37 -3.22 5.08
CA ARG A 43 0.52 -1.97 4.33
C ARG A 43 1.95 -1.88 3.79
N VAL A 44 2.14 -1.25 2.62
CA VAL A 44 3.47 -0.88 2.15
C VAL A 44 3.85 0.46 2.78
N ILE A 45 3.14 1.54 2.46
CA ILE A 45 3.17 2.81 3.21
C ILE A 45 1.76 3.39 3.36
N ASN A 46 1.10 3.69 2.23
CA ASN A 46 -0.31 4.12 2.21
C ASN A 46 -1.21 2.96 1.79
N GLY A 47 -0.83 2.28 0.70
CA GLY A 47 -1.57 1.17 0.14
C GLY A 47 -1.41 -0.12 0.94
N HIS A 48 -2.30 -1.07 0.67
CA HIS A 48 -2.21 -2.41 1.21
C HIS A 48 -1.03 -3.19 0.61
N SER A 49 -0.38 -4.00 1.43
CA SER A 49 0.50 -5.06 0.95
C SER A 49 -0.30 -6.36 0.73
N ILE A 50 0.33 -7.38 0.13
CA ILE A 50 -0.25 -8.73 0.03
C ILE A 50 -0.43 -9.42 1.39
N GLU A 51 0.09 -8.86 2.49
CA GLU A 51 -0.04 -9.50 3.80
C GLU A 51 -1.46 -9.35 4.36
N THR A 52 -1.90 -10.41 5.02
CA THR A 52 -3.21 -10.54 5.67
C THR A 52 -3.02 -10.55 7.18
N VAL A 53 -4.02 -10.11 7.93
CA VAL A 53 -4.05 -10.30 9.39
C VAL A 53 -4.36 -11.77 9.66
N ALA A 54 -3.62 -12.41 10.56
CA ALA A 54 -3.82 -13.83 10.84
C ALA A 54 -5.16 -14.08 11.53
N LYS A 55 -5.65 -15.32 11.45
CA LYS A 55 -6.95 -15.70 12.01
C LYS A 55 -7.02 -15.36 13.50
N ARG A 56 -8.12 -14.70 13.91
CA ARG A 56 -8.39 -14.26 15.29
C ARG A 56 -7.39 -13.23 15.84
N GLU A 57 -6.63 -12.57 14.98
CA GLU A 57 -5.82 -11.41 15.36
C GLU A 57 -6.52 -10.10 14.98
N PHE A 58 -6.24 -9.07 15.76
CA PHE A 58 -6.67 -7.69 15.49
C PHE A 58 -5.45 -6.77 15.37
N ASP A 59 -5.33 -6.09 14.23
CA ASP A 59 -4.25 -5.16 13.94
C ASP A 59 -4.78 -3.73 14.05
N LEU A 60 -4.46 -3.06 15.16
CA LEU A 60 -4.77 -1.65 15.39
C LEU A 60 -3.78 -0.77 14.65
N LYS A 61 -4.30 0.16 13.85
CA LYS A 61 -3.50 1.06 13.02
C LYS A 61 -3.79 2.53 13.31
N ILE A 62 -2.71 3.26 13.57
CA ILE A 62 -2.73 4.71 13.66
C ILE A 62 -1.86 5.25 12.53
N SER A 63 -2.47 6.06 11.67
CA SER A 63 -1.86 6.65 10.49
C SER A 63 -1.83 8.17 10.66
N HIS A 64 -0.63 8.72 10.84
CA HIS A 64 -0.40 10.16 11.00
C HIS A 64 0.37 10.70 9.80
N ARG A 65 0.02 11.91 9.33
CA ARG A 65 0.82 12.70 8.40
C ARG A 65 0.83 14.13 8.88
N PHE A 66 2.00 14.75 8.87
CA PHE A 66 2.17 16.15 9.24
C PHE A 66 1.84 17.09 8.07
N GLY A 67 2.01 18.39 8.30
CA GLY A 67 2.06 19.42 7.27
C GLY A 67 3.25 19.25 6.31
N PHE A 68 3.40 20.20 5.39
CA PHE A 68 4.55 20.20 4.49
C PHE A 68 5.80 20.64 5.24
N LEU A 69 6.94 19.98 4.99
CA LEU A 69 8.23 20.35 5.56
C LEU A 69 8.68 21.75 5.09
N SER A 70 8.25 22.14 3.89
CA SER A 70 8.56 23.43 3.25
C SER A 70 7.98 24.64 3.97
N THR A 71 7.05 24.47 4.92
CA THR A 71 6.53 25.58 5.74
C THR A 71 7.56 26.13 6.73
N GLY A 72 8.67 25.42 6.95
CA GLY A 72 9.82 25.91 7.71
C GLY A 72 9.57 26.02 9.22
N ALA A 73 10.52 26.65 9.92
CA ALA A 73 10.57 26.65 11.39
C ALA A 73 9.37 27.32 12.07
N TYR A 74 8.67 28.25 11.40
CA TYR A 74 7.50 28.93 11.94
C TYR A 74 6.34 27.96 12.24
N ASP A 75 6.04 27.07 11.29
CA ASP A 75 5.04 25.99 11.46
C ASP A 75 5.69 24.67 11.93
N PHE A 76 6.85 24.79 12.59
CA PHE A 76 7.68 23.69 13.08
C PHE A 76 7.91 22.57 12.04
N PHE A 77 8.25 22.94 10.80
CA PHE A 77 8.44 22.03 9.66
C PHE A 77 7.20 21.15 9.38
N GLY A 78 6.01 21.74 9.56
CA GLY A 78 4.72 21.09 9.35
C GLY A 78 4.23 20.28 10.54
N LEU A 79 5.00 20.17 11.64
CA LEU A 79 4.63 19.36 12.81
C LEU A 79 3.40 19.90 13.55
N ASP A 80 3.06 21.17 13.37
CA ASP A 80 1.85 21.81 13.94
C ASP A 80 0.55 21.34 13.28
N GLN A 81 0.63 20.72 12.10
CA GLN A 81 -0.51 20.25 11.34
C GLN A 81 -0.60 18.73 11.39
N ALA A 82 -1.82 18.20 11.50
CA ALA A 82 -2.04 16.77 11.68
C ALA A 82 -3.18 16.23 10.83
N THR A 83 -2.85 15.30 9.94
CA THR A 83 -3.80 14.37 9.34
C THR A 83 -3.72 13.03 10.07
N LEU A 84 -4.87 12.51 10.48
CA LEU A 84 -4.98 11.29 11.25
C LEU A 84 -5.99 10.34 10.62
N ARG A 85 -5.68 9.05 10.61
CA ARG A 85 -6.64 7.96 10.48
C ARG A 85 -6.39 6.92 11.57
N ILE A 86 -7.45 6.49 12.21
CA ILE A 86 -7.45 5.36 13.14
C ILE A 86 -8.24 4.25 12.46
N GLY A 87 -7.67 3.05 12.42
CA GLY A 87 -8.34 1.88 11.86
C GLY A 87 -7.99 0.61 12.60
N GLY A 88 -8.76 -0.43 12.34
CA GLY A 88 -8.58 -1.75 12.90
C GLY A 88 -8.90 -2.81 11.86
N ASP A 89 -7.99 -3.77 11.71
CA ASP A 89 -8.12 -4.87 10.77
C ASP A 89 -8.27 -6.18 11.56
N TYR A 90 -9.21 -7.04 11.20
CA TYR A 90 -9.48 -8.31 11.88
C TYR A 90 -9.37 -9.49 10.93
N GLY A 91 -8.59 -10.51 11.31
CA GLY A 91 -8.41 -11.74 10.54
C GLY A 91 -9.53 -12.75 10.78
N ILE A 92 -10.36 -12.97 9.77
CA ILE A 92 -11.41 -14.01 9.78
C ILE A 92 -10.78 -15.39 9.57
N THR A 93 -9.84 -15.47 8.62
CA THR A 93 -8.97 -16.62 8.35
C THR A 93 -7.56 -16.10 8.05
N ASP A 94 -6.57 -16.99 7.92
CA ASP A 94 -5.21 -16.56 7.55
C ASP A 94 -5.12 -15.94 6.15
N ASN A 95 -6.16 -16.11 5.34
CA ASN A 95 -6.25 -15.58 3.98
C ASN A 95 -7.31 -14.48 3.82
N ILE A 96 -8.22 -14.29 4.79
CA ILE A 96 -9.32 -13.32 4.70
C ILE A 96 -9.29 -12.42 5.93
N ASN A 97 -9.17 -11.12 5.71
CA ASN A 97 -9.34 -10.14 6.77
C ASN A 97 -10.24 -8.99 6.31
N ILE A 98 -10.93 -8.40 7.28
CA ILE A 98 -11.71 -7.19 7.09
C ILE A 98 -11.03 -6.05 7.84
N GLY A 99 -11.40 -4.81 7.53
CA GLY A 99 -10.97 -3.68 8.33
C GLY A 99 -11.89 -2.49 8.19
N VAL A 100 -11.83 -1.61 9.18
CA VAL A 100 -12.58 -0.35 9.24
C VAL A 100 -11.67 0.77 9.71
N GLY A 101 -12.01 2.01 9.35
CA GLY A 101 -11.27 3.16 9.82
C GLY A 101 -12.02 4.47 9.69
N ARG A 102 -11.43 5.50 10.33
CA ARG A 102 -11.92 6.86 10.31
C ARG A 102 -10.76 7.81 10.14
N SER A 103 -10.82 8.64 9.11
CA SER A 103 -9.87 9.73 8.85
C SER A 103 -10.46 11.10 9.17
N ASN A 104 -9.64 12.03 9.63
CA ASN A 104 -10.04 13.44 9.74
C ASN A 104 -10.08 14.14 8.36
N VAL A 105 -9.40 13.60 7.34
CA VAL A 105 -9.49 14.09 5.95
C VAL A 105 -10.86 13.79 5.38
N ALA A 106 -11.54 14.84 4.94
CA ALA A 106 -12.93 14.81 4.48
C ALA A 106 -13.90 14.13 5.47
N LYS A 107 -13.53 14.03 6.76
CA LYS A 107 -14.27 13.28 7.79
C LYS A 107 -14.71 11.91 7.27
N THR A 108 -13.78 11.16 6.67
CA THR A 108 -14.10 9.92 5.94
C THR A 108 -14.17 8.74 6.91
N TYR A 109 -15.23 7.95 6.82
CA TYR A 109 -15.27 6.60 7.38
C TYR A 109 -15.08 5.60 6.24
N ASP A 110 -14.34 4.54 6.48
CA ASP A 110 -14.00 3.59 5.44
C ASP A 110 -13.88 2.16 5.96
N GLY A 111 -13.98 1.18 5.06
CA GLY A 111 -13.80 -0.22 5.38
C GLY A 111 -13.49 -1.06 4.15
N PHE A 112 -12.98 -2.27 4.37
CA PHE A 112 -12.55 -3.14 3.28
C PHE A 112 -12.66 -4.63 3.62
N VAL A 113 -12.68 -5.43 2.57
CA VAL A 113 -12.43 -6.87 2.58
C VAL A 113 -11.14 -7.13 1.80
N LYS A 114 -10.24 -7.93 2.38
CA LYS A 114 -9.00 -8.39 1.75
C LYS A 114 -8.97 -9.91 1.71
N TYR A 115 -8.64 -10.49 0.56
CA TYR A 115 -8.59 -11.93 0.34
C TYR A 115 -7.33 -12.36 -0.43
N LYS A 116 -6.49 -13.19 0.18
CA LYS A 116 -5.27 -13.77 -0.40
C LYS A 116 -5.65 -14.98 -1.28
N LEU A 117 -5.59 -14.80 -2.59
CA LEU A 117 -6.01 -15.75 -3.63
C LEU A 117 -4.92 -16.78 -3.92
N LEU A 118 -3.70 -16.30 -4.14
CA LEU A 118 -2.52 -17.12 -4.45
C LEU A 118 -1.42 -16.80 -3.43
N ARG A 119 -0.60 -17.79 -3.14
CA ARG A 119 0.53 -17.67 -2.22
C ARG A 119 1.77 -18.16 -2.94
N GLN A 120 2.81 -17.32 -2.98
CA GLN A 120 4.11 -17.73 -3.50
C GLN A 120 4.61 -18.95 -2.70
N SER A 121 5.07 -19.99 -3.38
CA SER A 121 5.52 -21.23 -2.75
C SER A 121 6.56 -21.99 -3.57
N SER A 122 7.37 -22.78 -2.85
CA SER A 122 8.36 -23.76 -3.35
C SER A 122 8.00 -25.19 -2.93
N GLY A 123 8.86 -26.15 -3.28
CA GLY A 123 8.63 -27.59 -3.03
C GLY A 123 7.53 -28.17 -3.93
N LEU A 124 6.62 -28.93 -3.32
CA LEU A 124 5.57 -29.69 -4.00
C LEU A 124 4.64 -28.81 -4.87
N LYS A 125 4.45 -27.55 -4.48
CA LYS A 125 3.66 -26.58 -5.26
C LYS A 125 4.51 -25.37 -5.58
N LYS A 126 4.85 -25.21 -6.86
CA LYS A 126 5.57 -24.03 -7.37
C LYS A 126 4.58 -22.96 -7.78
N MET A 127 4.51 -21.88 -6.99
CA MET A 127 3.72 -20.69 -7.31
C MET A 127 4.64 -19.47 -7.27
N PRO A 128 4.86 -18.77 -8.39
CA PRO A 128 5.88 -17.72 -8.45
C PRO A 128 5.49 -16.40 -7.77
N ILE A 129 4.21 -16.19 -7.47
CA ILE A 129 3.68 -14.93 -6.95
C ILE A 129 2.63 -15.15 -5.86
N THR A 130 2.49 -14.16 -4.99
CA THR A 130 1.33 -14.01 -4.11
C THR A 130 0.36 -13.03 -4.78
N ALA A 131 -0.93 -13.38 -4.82
CA ALA A 131 -1.99 -12.52 -5.34
C ALA A 131 -3.05 -12.30 -4.25
N THR A 132 -3.40 -11.05 -3.99
CA THR A 132 -4.38 -10.67 -2.98
C THR A 132 -5.36 -9.66 -3.56
N TRP A 133 -6.65 -9.93 -3.44
CA TRP A 133 -7.70 -9.01 -3.83
C TRP A 133 -8.10 -8.12 -2.65
N ILE A 134 -8.38 -6.85 -2.93
CA ILE A 134 -9.01 -5.94 -1.97
C ILE A 134 -10.19 -5.22 -2.61
N SER A 135 -11.25 -5.08 -1.83
CA SER A 135 -12.37 -4.18 -2.11
C SER A 135 -12.59 -3.26 -0.92
N HIS A 136 -12.45 -1.97 -1.17
CA HIS A 136 -12.56 -0.89 -0.20
C HIS A 136 -13.77 -0.02 -0.52
N MET A 137 -14.45 0.46 0.52
CA MET A 137 -15.54 1.42 0.44
C MET A 137 -15.27 2.54 1.44
N GLY A 138 -15.49 3.79 1.02
CA GLY A 138 -15.44 4.94 1.91
C GLY A 138 -16.65 5.85 1.76
N VAL A 139 -16.96 6.57 2.84
CA VAL A 139 -18.03 7.56 2.91
C VAL A 139 -17.51 8.87 3.49
N THR A 140 -17.64 9.95 2.72
CA THR A 140 -17.29 11.31 3.16
C THR A 140 -18.44 11.88 4.00
N THR A 141 -18.16 12.29 5.26
CA THR A 141 -19.20 12.79 6.20
C THR A 141 -19.13 14.30 6.46
N LEU A 142 -18.38 15.05 5.65
CA LEU A 142 -18.42 16.52 5.69
C LEU A 142 -19.85 17.05 5.56
N LYS A 143 -20.18 18.10 6.32
CA LYS A 143 -21.41 18.85 6.12
C LYS A 143 -21.43 19.40 4.69
N TRP A 144 -22.60 19.38 4.06
CA TRP A 144 -22.76 19.95 2.73
C TRP A 144 -22.51 21.45 2.78
N THR A 145 -21.71 21.97 1.85
CA THR A 145 -21.45 23.41 1.73
C THR A 145 -22.69 24.19 1.31
N LYS A 146 -23.58 23.54 0.54
CA LYS A 146 -24.90 24.04 0.16
C LYS A 146 -25.96 23.05 0.65
N PRO A 147 -26.50 23.20 1.87
CA PRO A 147 -27.45 22.25 2.43
C PRO A 147 -28.79 22.23 1.68
N ASP A 148 -29.19 23.38 1.09
CA ASP A 148 -30.51 23.57 0.48
C ASP A 148 -30.66 22.99 -0.94
N ARG A 149 -29.58 22.47 -1.53
CA ARG A 149 -29.65 21.74 -2.81
C ARG A 149 -30.04 20.28 -2.59
N GLU A 150 -30.52 19.63 -3.64
CA GLU A 150 -30.67 18.18 -3.62
C GLU A 150 -29.29 17.50 -3.43
N ASN A 151 -29.10 16.88 -2.28
CA ASN A 151 -27.86 16.22 -1.90
C ASN A 151 -28.12 14.72 -1.73
N LYS A 152 -27.70 13.92 -2.71
CA LYS A 152 -27.89 12.47 -2.67
C LYS A 152 -26.89 11.84 -1.69
N PRO A 153 -27.33 11.03 -0.71
CA PRO A 153 -26.43 10.31 0.19
C PRO A 153 -25.40 9.45 -0.56
N SER A 154 -25.82 8.85 -1.69
CA SER A 154 -24.95 8.06 -2.55
C SER A 154 -23.77 8.85 -3.11
N SER A 155 -23.87 10.17 -3.29
CA SER A 155 -22.77 11.02 -3.75
C SER A 155 -21.57 11.07 -2.79
N ARG A 156 -21.74 10.60 -1.54
CA ARG A 156 -20.68 10.55 -0.53
C ARG A 156 -19.82 9.28 -0.62
N LEU A 157 -20.30 8.27 -1.35
CA LEU A 157 -19.67 6.96 -1.44
C LEU A 157 -18.60 6.93 -2.53
N HIS A 158 -17.58 6.13 -2.27
CA HIS A 158 -16.55 5.79 -3.22
C HIS A 158 -16.06 4.38 -2.94
N TYR A 159 -15.53 3.74 -3.99
CA TYR A 159 -15.06 2.37 -3.93
C TYR A 159 -13.66 2.30 -4.52
N THR A 160 -12.85 1.37 -4.03
CA THR A 160 -11.56 1.06 -4.63
C THR A 160 -11.35 -0.44 -4.65
N HIS A 161 -11.04 -0.97 -5.83
CA HIS A 161 -10.73 -2.37 -6.03
C HIS A 161 -9.30 -2.49 -6.51
N GLN A 162 -8.51 -3.35 -5.86
CA GLN A 162 -7.12 -3.59 -6.25
C GLN A 162 -6.80 -5.07 -6.29
N LEU A 163 -6.01 -5.46 -7.28
CA LEU A 163 -5.36 -6.76 -7.32
C LEU A 163 -3.89 -6.56 -6.97
N LEU A 164 -3.49 -6.99 -5.78
CA LEU A 164 -2.12 -6.89 -5.30
C LEU A 164 -1.35 -8.12 -5.74
N LEU A 165 -0.36 -7.93 -6.63
CA LEU A 165 0.48 -8.99 -7.16
C LEU A 165 1.90 -8.76 -6.66
N ALA A 166 2.43 -9.66 -5.84
CA ALA A 166 3.76 -9.50 -5.29
C ALA A 166 4.62 -10.74 -5.46
N ARG A 167 5.93 -10.51 -5.52
CA ARG A 167 6.96 -11.54 -5.47
C ARG A 167 8.08 -11.11 -4.54
N LYS A 168 8.48 -12.03 -3.66
CA LYS A 168 9.76 -11.96 -2.95
C LYS A 168 10.82 -12.59 -3.84
N PHE A 169 11.68 -11.75 -4.41
CA PHE A 169 12.73 -12.19 -5.36
C PHE A 169 13.93 -12.76 -4.63
N THR A 170 14.29 -12.13 -3.52
CA THR A 170 15.37 -12.57 -2.62
C THR A 170 14.90 -12.39 -1.18
N GLU A 171 15.71 -12.81 -0.21
CA GLU A 171 15.44 -12.51 1.20
C GLU A 171 15.33 -10.98 1.46
N GLY A 172 16.07 -10.20 0.68
CA GLY A 172 16.13 -8.75 0.77
C GLY A 172 15.02 -8.03 0.00
N LEU A 173 14.79 -8.43 -1.25
CA LEU A 173 13.98 -7.67 -2.20
C LEU A 173 12.60 -8.29 -2.41
N SER A 174 11.56 -7.49 -2.21
CA SER A 174 10.17 -7.80 -2.58
C SER A 174 9.58 -6.66 -3.38
N ILE A 175 8.79 -6.98 -4.41
CA ILE A 175 8.12 -6.00 -5.26
C ILE A 175 6.65 -6.40 -5.35
N GLN A 176 5.78 -5.39 -5.34
CA GLN A 176 4.34 -5.51 -5.53
C GLN A 176 3.88 -4.57 -6.64
N LEU A 177 3.02 -5.07 -7.52
CA LEU A 177 2.22 -4.29 -8.46
C LEU A 177 0.76 -4.33 -8.03
N SER A 178 0.07 -3.20 -8.16
CA SER A 178 -1.30 -3.02 -7.68
C SER A 178 -2.19 -2.36 -8.75
N PRO A 179 -2.58 -3.07 -9.83
CA PRO A 179 -3.65 -2.61 -10.71
C PRO A 179 -4.91 -2.27 -9.89
N THR A 180 -5.45 -1.10 -10.14
CA THR A 180 -6.47 -0.47 -9.29
C THR A 180 -7.55 0.20 -10.12
N VAL A 181 -8.80 0.06 -9.69
CA VAL A 181 -9.94 0.86 -10.13
C VAL A 181 -10.50 1.62 -8.94
N VAL A 182 -10.59 2.93 -9.05
CA VAL A 182 -11.26 3.80 -8.08
C VAL A 182 -12.57 4.29 -8.70
N HIS A 183 -13.70 4.02 -8.05
CA HIS A 183 -15.01 4.54 -8.44
C HIS A 183 -15.42 5.67 -7.49
N LYS A 184 -15.68 6.86 -8.02
CA LYS A 184 -16.24 8.00 -7.28
C LYS A 184 -17.70 8.19 -7.68
N ASN A 185 -18.65 8.12 -6.75
CA ASN A 185 -20.06 8.38 -7.08
C ASN A 185 -20.30 9.84 -7.48
N LEU A 186 -19.44 10.76 -7.00
CA LEU A 186 -19.45 12.17 -7.38
C LEU A 186 -18.04 12.59 -7.80
N VAL A 187 -17.95 13.17 -9.00
CA VAL A 187 -16.72 13.71 -9.59
C VAL A 187 -16.79 15.24 -9.64
N ASP A 188 -15.63 15.89 -9.69
CA ASP A 188 -15.52 17.35 -9.64
C ASP A 188 -16.03 18.04 -10.91
N SER A 189 -16.06 17.33 -12.04
CA SER A 189 -16.48 17.84 -13.34
C SER A 189 -17.12 16.74 -14.19
N SER A 190 -18.11 17.11 -15.00
CA SER A 190 -18.74 16.21 -15.99
C SER A 190 -17.79 15.78 -17.12
N SER A 191 -16.61 16.41 -17.22
CA SER A 191 -15.55 15.99 -18.15
C SER A 191 -14.83 14.71 -17.71
N PHE A 192 -14.94 14.32 -16.44
CA PHE A 192 -14.29 13.13 -15.89
C PHE A 192 -15.29 11.99 -15.72
N LYS A 193 -14.81 10.76 -15.92
CA LYS A 193 -15.58 9.55 -15.64
C LYS A 193 -15.52 9.24 -14.14
N ASN A 194 -16.54 8.54 -13.65
CA ASN A 194 -16.60 8.09 -12.27
C ASN A 194 -15.55 7.00 -11.96
N ASP A 195 -15.17 6.20 -12.95
CA ASP A 195 -14.14 5.17 -12.84
C ASP A 195 -12.77 5.70 -13.25
N ILE A 196 -11.78 5.48 -12.39
CA ILE A 196 -10.40 5.95 -12.54
C ILE A 196 -9.46 4.75 -12.40
N LEU A 197 -8.69 4.49 -13.44
CA LEU A 197 -7.68 3.43 -13.50
C LEU A 197 -6.33 3.92 -12.98
N SER A 198 -5.68 3.12 -12.15
CA SER A 198 -4.35 3.38 -11.62
C SER A 198 -3.53 2.10 -11.51
N VAL A 199 -2.21 2.23 -11.52
CA VAL A 199 -1.27 1.15 -11.20
C VAL A 199 -0.36 1.62 -10.08
N GLY A 200 -0.40 0.90 -8.95
CA GLY A 200 0.54 1.07 -7.85
C GLY A 200 1.77 0.19 -8.02
N ILE A 201 2.94 0.67 -7.60
CA ILE A 201 4.15 -0.13 -7.39
C ILE A 201 4.63 0.06 -5.95
N GLY A 202 4.91 -1.04 -5.28
CA GLY A 202 5.50 -1.10 -3.95
C GLY A 202 6.80 -1.87 -3.99
N LEU A 203 7.85 -1.34 -3.37
CA LEU A 203 9.14 -1.99 -3.22
C LEU A 203 9.48 -2.07 -1.75
N ARG A 204 10.01 -3.22 -1.34
CA ARG A 204 10.55 -3.44 0.00
C ARG A 204 11.95 -4.02 -0.11
N GLN A 205 12.90 -3.36 0.53
CA GLN A 205 14.31 -3.77 0.64
C GLN A 205 14.67 -4.00 2.11
N LYS A 206 15.07 -5.22 2.47
CA LYS A 206 15.63 -5.52 3.79
C LYS A 206 16.95 -4.77 3.94
N LEU A 207 17.10 -4.04 5.04
CA LEU A 207 18.36 -3.43 5.46
C LEU A 207 18.96 -4.22 6.62
N THR A 208 18.13 -4.56 7.60
CA THR A 208 18.48 -5.39 8.75
C THR A 208 17.37 -6.39 9.02
N THR A 209 17.52 -7.25 10.02
CA THR A 209 16.44 -8.14 10.47
C THR A 209 15.18 -7.37 10.90
N ARG A 210 15.35 -6.18 11.48
CA ARG A 210 14.25 -5.36 12.02
C ARG A 210 13.92 -4.11 11.21
N THR A 211 14.69 -3.80 10.18
CA THR A 211 14.53 -2.56 9.40
C THR A 211 14.44 -2.84 7.91
N THR A 212 13.44 -2.24 7.25
CA THR A 212 13.26 -2.32 5.81
C THR A 212 13.03 -0.95 5.22
N LEU A 213 13.64 -0.66 4.08
CA LEU A 213 13.31 0.50 3.26
C LEU A 213 12.13 0.13 2.34
N ASN A 214 11.13 0.99 2.30
CA ASN A 214 9.95 0.84 1.47
C ASN A 214 9.78 2.05 0.55
N LEU A 215 9.36 1.80 -0.68
CA LEU A 215 8.97 2.81 -1.66
C LEU A 215 7.60 2.45 -2.21
N GLU A 216 6.75 3.43 -2.38
CA GLU A 216 5.40 3.25 -2.91
C GLU A 216 5.04 4.39 -3.87
N TYR A 217 4.60 4.04 -5.07
CA TYR A 217 4.16 5.02 -6.08
C TYR A 217 2.85 4.57 -6.72
N PHE A 218 1.88 5.48 -6.82
CA PHE A 218 0.60 5.24 -7.50
C PHE A 218 0.49 6.13 -8.72
N TYR A 219 0.49 5.52 -9.90
CA TYR A 219 0.33 6.19 -11.18
C TYR A 219 -1.13 6.11 -11.64
N VAL A 220 -1.82 7.23 -11.76
CA VAL A 220 -3.15 7.30 -12.40
C VAL A 220 -2.97 7.44 -13.90
N LEU A 221 -3.69 6.65 -14.72
CA LEU A 221 -3.56 6.76 -16.18
C LEU A 221 -4.03 8.14 -16.67
N PRO A 222 -3.47 8.65 -17.78
CA PRO A 222 -3.75 10.01 -18.26
C PRO A 222 -5.24 10.30 -18.51
N ASN A 223 -5.61 11.59 -18.42
CA ASN A 223 -6.93 12.13 -18.78
C ASN A 223 -8.12 11.59 -17.94
N GLN A 224 -7.89 11.20 -16.69
CA GLN A 224 -8.95 10.70 -15.80
C GLN A 224 -9.24 11.60 -14.59
N ILE A 225 -8.30 12.47 -14.22
CA ILE A 225 -8.39 13.35 -13.04
C ILE A 225 -7.92 14.77 -13.41
N SER A 226 -8.19 15.74 -12.53
CA SER A 226 -7.76 17.14 -12.70
C SER A 226 -6.23 17.26 -12.84
N ASN A 227 -5.78 18.21 -13.66
CA ASN A 227 -4.36 18.55 -13.82
C ASN A 227 -3.74 19.17 -12.55
N GLU A 228 -4.57 19.60 -11.59
CA GLU A 228 -4.11 20.01 -10.26
C GLU A 228 -3.68 18.82 -9.39
N ASN A 229 -4.14 17.60 -9.75
CA ASN A 229 -3.88 16.40 -8.99
C ASN A 229 -2.63 15.71 -9.53
N THR A 230 -1.91 15.05 -8.63
CA THR A 230 -0.61 14.47 -8.86
C THR A 230 -0.59 13.03 -8.34
N ASN A 231 0.38 12.27 -8.81
CA ASN A 231 0.59 10.90 -8.36
C ASN A 231 1.22 10.88 -6.95
N ALA A 232 0.74 9.98 -6.10
CA ALA A 232 1.31 9.80 -4.77
C ALA A 232 2.63 9.02 -4.85
N LEU A 233 3.68 9.58 -4.27
CA LEU A 233 4.97 8.93 -4.05
C LEU A 233 5.27 8.96 -2.55
N SER A 234 5.72 7.84 -2.02
CA SER A 234 6.14 7.71 -0.63
C SER A 234 7.39 6.87 -0.51
N VAL A 235 8.24 7.23 0.44
CA VAL A 235 9.45 6.49 0.79
C VAL A 235 9.63 6.51 2.30
N GLY A 236 9.99 5.38 2.89
CA GLY A 236 10.11 5.30 4.34
C GLY A 236 10.68 3.99 4.84
N PHE A 237 10.78 3.88 6.16
CA PHE A 237 11.34 2.73 6.83
C PHE A 237 10.28 2.05 7.69
N ASP A 238 10.23 0.73 7.63
CA ASP A 238 9.56 -0.05 8.68
C ASP A 238 10.60 -0.47 9.70
N ILE A 239 10.28 -0.26 10.98
CA ILE A 239 11.10 -0.61 12.13
C ILE A 239 10.27 -1.51 13.03
N GLU A 240 10.70 -2.75 13.19
CA GLU A 240 10.05 -3.73 14.05
C GLU A 240 10.61 -3.66 15.48
N THR A 241 9.72 -3.44 16.45
CA THR A 241 10.06 -3.33 17.88
C THR A 241 9.15 -4.22 18.70
N GLY A 242 9.58 -5.45 18.99
CA GLY A 242 9.04 -6.29 20.08
C GLY A 242 7.52 -6.38 20.21
N GLY A 243 6.77 -6.35 19.09
CA GLY A 243 5.30 -6.37 19.07
C GLY A 243 4.64 -5.19 18.33
N HIS A 244 5.41 -4.19 17.92
CA HIS A 244 4.96 -3.08 17.09
C HIS A 244 5.76 -2.99 15.80
N ILE A 245 5.11 -2.46 14.76
CA ILE A 245 5.78 -2.02 13.55
C ILE A 245 5.56 -0.52 13.42
N PHE A 246 6.64 0.23 13.48
CA PHE A 246 6.67 1.67 13.23
C PHE A 246 7.08 1.89 11.78
N GLN A 247 6.21 2.52 11.00
CA GLN A 247 6.56 3.00 9.68
C GLN A 247 6.82 4.50 9.77
N LEU A 248 8.01 4.96 9.43
CA LEU A 248 8.37 6.39 9.36
C LEU A 248 8.64 6.73 7.90
N PHE A 249 7.94 7.69 7.33
CA PHE A 249 7.98 7.93 5.89
C PHE A 249 7.79 9.39 5.51
N PHE A 250 8.19 9.68 4.28
CA PHE A 250 7.92 10.92 3.58
C PHE A 250 6.96 10.65 2.43
N THR A 251 5.97 11.53 2.26
CA THR A 251 4.95 11.41 1.20
C THR A 251 4.42 12.79 0.78
N ASN A 252 3.96 12.93 -0.45
CA ASN A 252 3.18 14.09 -0.87
C ASN A 252 1.67 13.91 -0.57
N SER A 253 1.20 12.70 -0.29
CA SER A 253 -0.22 12.47 -0.01
C SER A 253 -0.59 12.83 1.43
N ALA A 254 -1.67 13.60 1.60
CA ALA A 254 -2.26 13.84 2.92
C ALA A 254 -3.20 12.71 3.35
N ALA A 255 -4.01 12.17 2.44
CA ALA A 255 -5.15 11.30 2.77
C ALA A 255 -4.72 9.83 2.97
N PRO A 256 -4.81 9.26 4.19
CA PRO A 256 -4.36 7.90 4.48
C PRO A 256 -5.41 6.83 4.13
N PHE A 257 -6.10 6.97 2.99
CA PHE A 257 -7.09 6.00 2.48
C PHE A 257 -7.13 6.03 0.95
N GLU A 258 -7.58 4.93 0.35
CA GLU A 258 -7.33 4.50 -1.03
C GLU A 258 -7.67 5.57 -2.07
N LYS A 259 -8.96 5.95 -2.18
CA LYS A 259 -9.37 7.04 -3.08
C LYS A 259 -8.58 8.33 -2.84
N GLY A 260 -8.32 8.65 -1.58
CA GLY A 260 -7.64 9.87 -1.16
C GLY A 260 -6.22 9.97 -1.72
N PHE A 261 -5.33 9.04 -1.38
CA PHE A 261 -3.95 9.11 -1.86
C PHE A 261 -3.83 8.84 -3.36
N ILE A 262 -4.69 8.00 -3.94
CA ILE A 262 -4.60 7.65 -5.38
C ILE A 262 -5.07 8.81 -6.26
N THR A 263 -6.18 9.47 -5.90
CA THR A 263 -6.87 10.38 -6.83
C THR A 263 -7.00 11.82 -6.37
N ASP A 264 -6.73 12.15 -5.09
CA ASP A 264 -6.94 13.49 -4.54
C ASP A 264 -5.64 14.19 -4.11
N THR A 265 -4.48 13.56 -4.31
CA THR A 265 -3.19 14.19 -4.00
C THR A 265 -2.97 15.38 -4.93
N LYS A 266 -2.70 16.57 -4.38
CA LYS A 266 -2.37 17.80 -5.16
C LYS A 266 -0.91 18.22 -5.02
N ALA A 267 -0.31 17.87 -3.89
CA ALA A 267 1.06 18.21 -3.53
C ALA A 267 2.08 17.61 -4.51
N LYS A 268 3.15 18.34 -4.80
CA LYS A 268 4.23 17.88 -5.68
C LYS A 268 5.56 17.77 -4.96
N TRP A 269 6.18 16.61 -5.09
CA TRP A 269 7.56 16.40 -4.62
C TRP A 269 8.55 17.41 -5.21
N THR A 270 8.38 17.80 -6.48
CA THR A 270 9.26 18.76 -7.17
C THR A 270 9.13 20.19 -6.64
N GLU A 271 8.02 20.52 -5.96
CA GLU A 271 7.77 21.82 -5.37
C GLU A 271 8.12 21.83 -3.86
N GLY A 272 8.65 20.72 -3.33
CA GLY A 272 8.98 20.59 -1.92
C GLY A 272 7.78 20.30 -1.01
N ASP A 273 6.61 20.00 -1.59
CA ASP A 273 5.38 19.65 -0.86
C ASP A 273 5.42 18.22 -0.30
N VAL A 274 6.43 17.95 0.51
CA VAL A 274 6.69 16.67 1.14
C VAL A 274 6.28 16.77 2.60
N ARG A 275 5.61 15.74 3.10
CA ARG A 275 5.16 15.62 4.47
C ARG A 275 5.91 14.48 5.13
N PHE A 276 6.34 14.69 6.36
CA PHE A 276 6.71 13.58 7.23
C PHE A 276 5.44 12.91 7.76
N GLY A 277 5.50 11.61 8.00
CA GLY A 277 4.38 10.86 8.56
C GLY A 277 4.84 9.58 9.23
N PHE A 278 3.93 9.00 10.01
CA PHE A 278 4.16 7.69 10.60
C PHE A 278 2.91 6.83 10.57
N ASN A 279 3.11 5.51 10.51
CA ASN A 279 2.09 4.53 10.84
C ASN A 279 2.58 3.70 12.03
N ILE A 280 1.67 3.37 12.93
CA ILE A 280 1.91 2.40 14.01
C ILE A 280 0.92 1.28 13.82
N ALA A 281 1.43 0.05 13.71
CA ALA A 281 0.63 -1.16 13.72
C ALA A 281 0.93 -1.95 14.99
N ARG A 282 -0.13 -2.40 15.68
CA ARG A 282 -0.04 -3.27 16.85
C ARG A 282 -1.03 -4.41 16.71
N ILE A 283 -0.50 -5.62 16.77
CA ILE A 283 -1.28 -6.85 16.69
C ILE A 283 -1.69 -7.28 18.11
N PHE A 284 -2.95 -7.68 18.26
CA PHE A 284 -3.54 -8.25 19.46
C PHE A 284 -4.08 -9.64 19.15
N ASN A 285 -3.79 -10.60 20.02
CA ASN A 285 -4.16 -12.00 19.87
C ASN A 285 -5.26 -12.36 20.89
N PHE A 286 -6.24 -13.16 20.48
CA PHE A 286 -7.39 -13.58 21.29
C PHE A 286 -7.62 -15.10 21.27
#